data_AF-T0UR16-F1
#
_entry.id   AF-T0UR16-F1
#
_cell.length_a   1.000
_cell.length_b   1.000
_cell.length_c   1.000
_cell.angle_alpha   90.00
_cell.angle_beta   90.00
_cell.angle_gamma   90.00
#
_symmetry.space_group_name_H-M   'P 1'
#
loop_
_entity.id
_entity.type
_entity.pdbx_description
1 polymer ?
#
loop_
_entity_poly.entity_id
_entity_poly.type
_entity_poly.pdbx_seq_one_letter_code
_entity_poly.pdbx_strand_id
1 'polypeptide(L)'
;MKNELLPMMFGKIEGKPTLEMSVWKVLFSNQIIQENNLRFPSEREFISEDIIFDTCYYPLSKKVCISSNIGYNYCDNDDSLTTRYNQERFDKQIILYHELLKRVKNLDIEVFSLERLYATVLAIARYSIKLEVKFEKQNGKEFCEGQIKNICENSTLQEILKKQDSSTVRLQSRIVNGLILGKRISLLKIVMRLKNKFGV
;
A
#
# COMPACT_ATOMS: atom_id res chain seq x y z
N MET A 1 22.16 -0.47 4.24
CA MET A 1 21.07 0.02 5.11
C MET A 1 19.93 0.66 4.33
N LYS A 2 20.05 1.87 3.75
CA LYS A 2 18.93 2.48 3.00
C LYS A 2 18.45 1.62 1.82
N ASN A 3 19.37 0.97 1.10
CA ASN A 3 19.07 0.10 -0.06
C ASN A 3 18.49 -1.28 0.33
N GLU A 4 18.43 -1.60 1.63
CA GLU A 4 17.97 -2.90 2.12
C GLU A 4 16.71 -2.72 2.98
N LEU A 5 16.77 -1.84 3.97
CA LEU A 5 15.71 -1.64 4.96
C LEU A 5 14.47 -0.94 4.38
N LEU A 6 14.65 0.25 3.78
CA LEU A 6 13.53 1.03 3.25
C LEU A 6 12.75 0.26 2.17
N PRO A 7 13.39 -0.43 1.20
CA PRO A 7 12.66 -1.25 0.26
C PRO A 7 11.75 -2.27 0.95
N MET A 8 12.20 -2.95 2.00
CA MET A 8 11.37 -3.93 2.72
C MET A 8 10.09 -3.34 3.31
N MET A 9 10.03 -2.03 3.54
CA MET A 9 8.86 -1.33 4.05
C MET A 9 7.87 -0.92 2.95
N PHE A 10 8.27 -0.79 1.68
CA PHE A 10 7.39 -0.27 0.63
C PHE A 10 6.33 -1.25 0.11
N GLY A 11 6.40 -2.52 0.49
CA GLY A 11 5.44 -3.53 0.04
C GLY A 11 5.96 -4.95 0.13
N LYS A 12 5.02 -5.89 0.14
CA LYS A 12 5.28 -7.33 0.21
C LYS A 12 5.45 -7.93 -1.18
N ILE A 13 6.50 -8.72 -1.34
CA ILE A 13 6.71 -9.61 -2.49
C ILE A 13 6.75 -11.05 -1.98
N GLU A 14 6.11 -11.99 -2.68
CA GLU A 14 6.11 -13.40 -2.29
C GLU A 14 7.55 -13.94 -2.25
N GLY A 15 7.91 -14.64 -1.17
CA GLY A 15 9.24 -15.22 -0.99
C GLY A 15 10.36 -14.23 -0.64
N LYS A 16 10.07 -12.92 -0.53
CA LYS A 16 11.06 -11.91 -0.09
C LYS A 16 10.74 -11.39 1.32
N PRO A 17 11.75 -11.05 2.14
CA PRO A 17 11.51 -10.43 3.44
C PRO A 17 10.79 -9.09 3.29
N THR A 18 9.96 -8.76 4.27
CA THR A 18 9.16 -7.54 4.33
C THR A 18 9.15 -7.06 5.78
N LEU A 19 9.17 -5.75 5.97
CA LEU A 19 9.06 -5.11 7.28
C LEU A 19 7.80 -4.25 7.28
N GLU A 20 7.08 -4.25 8.38
CA GLU A 20 5.93 -3.38 8.53
C GLU A 20 6.42 -1.96 8.85
N MET A 21 5.87 -0.98 8.13
CA MET A 21 6.11 0.44 8.35
C MET A 21 5.16 0.92 9.44
N SER A 22 5.63 1.01 10.67
CA SER A 22 4.85 1.61 11.75
C SER A 22 5.78 2.22 12.77
N VAL A 23 5.69 3.53 12.98
CA VAL A 23 6.65 4.26 13.81
C VAL A 23 6.56 3.87 15.29
N TRP A 24 5.42 3.36 15.75
CA TRP A 24 5.26 2.82 17.11
C TRP A 24 6.13 1.57 17.38
N LYS A 25 6.68 0.92 16.35
CA LYS A 25 7.58 -0.23 16.48
C LYS A 25 9.04 0.15 16.66
N VAL A 26 9.37 1.44 16.55
CA VAL A 26 10.75 1.89 16.36
C VAL A 26 11.15 2.85 17.48
N LEU A 27 12.36 2.66 18.01
CA LEU A 27 13.01 3.64 18.87
C LEU A 27 13.93 4.52 18.00
N PHE A 28 13.55 5.78 17.83
CA PHE A 28 14.30 6.74 17.05
C PHE A 28 15.28 7.55 17.92
N SER A 29 16.44 7.90 17.35
CA SER A 29 17.36 8.84 17.99
C SER A 29 16.78 10.24 17.94
N ASN A 30 16.44 10.79 19.10
CA ASN A 30 15.96 12.17 19.20
C ASN A 30 16.99 13.17 18.65
N GLN A 31 18.28 12.90 18.79
CA GLN A 31 19.33 13.75 18.23
C GLN A 31 19.19 13.91 16.71
N ILE A 32 19.02 12.80 15.98
CA ILE A 32 18.84 12.83 14.51
C ILE A 32 17.60 13.66 14.14
N ILE A 33 16.50 13.49 14.88
CA ILE A 33 15.24 14.21 14.64
C ILE A 33 15.41 15.71 14.85
N GLN A 34 16.04 16.13 15.96
CA GLN A 34 16.18 17.55 16.27
C GLN A 34 17.18 18.24 15.34
N GLU A 35 18.35 17.65 15.10
CA GLU A 35 19.40 18.25 14.26
C GLU A 35 18.96 18.44 12.80
N ASN A 36 18.09 17.57 12.29
CA ASN A 36 17.59 17.62 10.91
C ASN A 36 16.16 18.16 10.80
N ASN A 37 15.60 18.65 11.91
CA ASN A 37 14.23 19.17 12.00
C ASN A 37 13.18 18.25 11.35
N LEU A 38 13.28 16.94 11.59
CA LEU A 38 12.38 15.96 10.97
C LEU A 38 10.98 16.07 11.56
N ARG A 39 9.96 16.11 10.71
CA ARG A 39 8.55 16.17 11.10
C ARG A 39 7.74 15.22 10.24
N PHE A 40 6.68 14.68 10.81
CA PHE A 40 5.68 13.95 10.07
C PHE A 40 4.93 14.91 9.13
N PRO A 41 4.63 14.49 7.90
CA PRO A 41 3.63 15.20 7.11
C PRO A 41 2.25 15.03 7.76
N SER A 42 1.30 15.85 7.33
CA SER A 42 -0.08 15.68 7.78
C SER A 42 -0.69 14.40 7.17
N GLU A 43 -1.43 13.62 7.97
CA GLU A 43 -2.24 12.49 7.48
C GLU A 43 -3.26 12.89 6.40
N ARG A 44 -3.65 14.17 6.37
CA ARG A 44 -4.51 14.72 5.31
C ARG A 44 -3.81 14.75 3.96
N GLU A 45 -2.47 14.81 3.94
CA GLU A 45 -1.65 14.83 2.74
C GLU A 45 -1.34 13.41 2.25
N PHE A 46 -0.95 12.53 3.17
CA PHE A 46 -0.60 11.14 2.86
C PHE A 46 -1.31 10.17 3.79
N ILE A 47 -1.90 9.10 3.24
CA ILE A 47 -2.57 8.02 3.99
C ILE A 47 -1.61 7.14 4.81
N SER A 48 -0.29 7.37 4.68
CA SER A 48 0.75 6.71 5.44
C SER A 48 1.91 7.70 5.63
N GLU A 49 1.74 8.61 6.58
CA GLU A 49 2.73 9.57 7.06
C GLU A 49 3.99 8.89 7.59
N ASP A 50 3.84 7.71 8.19
CA ASP A 50 4.94 6.89 8.74
C ASP A 50 6.02 6.60 7.69
N ILE A 51 5.62 6.05 6.54
CA ILE A 51 6.60 5.69 5.49
C ILE A 51 7.27 6.91 4.87
N ILE A 52 6.56 8.05 4.86
CA ILE A 52 7.14 9.32 4.42
C ILE A 52 8.21 9.77 5.41
N PHE A 53 7.92 9.73 6.71
CA PHE A 53 8.91 10.03 7.75
C PHE A 53 10.12 9.09 7.67
N ASP A 54 9.91 7.79 7.48
CA ASP A 54 10.96 6.79 7.36
C ASP A 54 11.92 7.09 6.20
N THR A 55 11.40 7.54 5.05
CA THR A 55 12.25 7.95 3.92
C THR A 55 13.11 9.18 4.21
N CYS A 56 12.77 9.99 5.20
CA CYS A 56 13.59 11.11 5.67
C CYS A 56 14.57 10.67 6.77
N TYR A 57 14.14 9.83 7.70
CA TYR A 57 14.91 9.46 8.89
C TYR A 57 16.02 8.44 8.59
N TYR A 58 15.71 7.34 7.89
CA TYR A 58 16.67 6.25 7.70
C TYR A 58 17.91 6.62 6.88
N PRO A 59 17.86 7.50 5.87
CA PRO A 59 19.07 7.98 5.18
C PRO A 59 20.05 8.72 6.09
N LEU A 60 19.59 9.30 7.20
CA LEU A 60 20.40 10.02 8.18
C LEU A 60 20.95 9.09 9.28
N SER A 61 20.46 7.85 9.34
CA SER A 61 20.83 6.88 10.36
C SER A 61 22.13 6.15 10.02
N LYS A 62 23.08 6.15 10.95
CA LYS A 62 24.38 5.46 10.79
C LYS A 62 24.30 3.96 11.06
N LYS A 63 23.42 3.53 11.96
CA LYS A 63 23.18 2.11 12.32
C LYS A 63 21.70 1.87 12.61
N VAL A 64 21.19 0.71 12.24
CA VAL A 64 19.86 0.20 12.60
C VAL A 64 20.02 -1.22 13.13
N CYS A 65 19.30 -1.53 14.21
CA CYS A 65 19.24 -2.85 14.83
C CYS A 65 17.78 -3.33 14.83
N ILE A 66 17.56 -4.60 14.48
CA ILE A 66 16.25 -5.24 14.53
C ILE A 66 16.24 -6.21 15.71
N SER A 67 15.26 -6.08 16.60
CA SER A 67 15.08 -6.97 17.75
C SER A 67 13.93 -7.93 17.51
N SER A 68 14.06 -9.17 17.97
CA SER A 68 12.98 -10.16 18.03
C SER A 68 12.09 -10.00 19.27
N ASN A 69 12.36 -9.02 20.13
CA ASN A 69 11.58 -8.80 21.35
C ASN A 69 10.17 -8.28 21.03
N ILE A 70 9.17 -8.91 21.64
CA ILE A 70 7.76 -8.49 21.60
C ILE A 70 7.56 -7.47 22.72
N GLY A 71 8.10 -6.27 22.54
CA GLY A 71 8.00 -5.16 23.50
C GLY A 71 6.71 -4.35 23.42
N TYR A 72 5.85 -4.64 22.44
CA TYR A 72 4.59 -3.92 22.20
C TYR A 72 3.53 -4.87 21.64
N ASN A 73 2.32 -4.82 22.21
CA ASN A 73 1.15 -5.56 21.74
C ASN A 73 0.17 -4.60 21.06
N TYR A 74 -0.13 -4.85 19.79
CA TYR A 74 -1.07 -4.03 19.03
C TYR A 74 -2.51 -4.38 19.40
N CYS A 75 -3.33 -3.37 19.72
CA CYS A 75 -4.76 -3.54 19.92
C CYS A 75 -5.48 -3.52 18.57
N ASP A 76 -5.91 -4.69 18.11
CA ASP A 76 -6.74 -4.81 16.92
C ASP A 76 -8.22 -4.67 17.30
N ASN A 77 -8.87 -3.62 16.81
CA ASN A 77 -10.29 -3.37 17.02
C ASN A 77 -11.03 -3.55 15.69
N ASP A 78 -12.19 -4.20 15.72
CA ASP A 78 -12.99 -4.51 14.52
C ASP A 78 -13.37 -3.27 13.69
N ASP A 79 -13.43 -2.10 14.33
CA ASP A 79 -13.78 -0.80 13.74
C ASP A 79 -12.54 0.06 13.39
N SER A 80 -11.39 -0.56 13.19
CA SER A 80 -10.15 0.13 12.82
C SER A 80 -10.27 0.89 11.50
N LEU A 81 -9.43 1.92 11.34
CA LEU A 81 -9.30 2.71 10.10
C LEU A 81 -9.05 1.82 8.86
N THR A 82 -8.50 0.63 9.05
CA THR A 82 -8.25 -0.36 8.01
C THR A 82 -9.49 -1.11 7.55
N THR A 83 -10.50 -1.34 8.40
CA THR A 83 -11.71 -2.12 8.07
C THR A 83 -12.89 -1.25 7.63
N ARG A 84 -12.89 0.03 7.99
CA ARG A 84 -13.91 1.00 7.59
C ARG A 84 -13.88 1.29 6.09
N TYR A 85 -15.08 1.39 5.50
CA TYR A 85 -15.25 1.82 4.11
C TYR A 85 -14.70 3.24 3.91
N ASN A 86 -13.86 3.41 2.89
CA ASN A 86 -13.30 4.70 2.50
C ASN A 86 -13.15 4.73 0.97
N GLN A 87 -14.01 5.51 0.31
CA GLN A 87 -14.03 5.66 -1.14
C GLN A 87 -12.75 6.29 -1.71
N GLU A 88 -12.06 7.12 -0.92
CA GLU A 88 -10.84 7.84 -1.34
C GLU A 88 -9.57 7.02 -1.14
N ARG A 89 -9.66 5.80 -0.58
CA ARG A 89 -8.50 4.99 -0.20
C ARG A 89 -7.57 4.75 -1.38
N PHE A 90 -8.12 4.42 -2.54
CA PHE A 90 -7.34 4.15 -3.73
C PHE A 90 -6.66 5.41 -4.27
N ASP A 91 -7.37 6.53 -4.33
CA ASP A 91 -6.82 7.79 -4.84
C ASP A 91 -5.68 8.31 -3.94
N LYS A 92 -5.86 8.22 -2.62
CA LYS A 92 -4.79 8.55 -1.65
C LYS A 92 -3.59 7.62 -1.79
N GLN A 93 -3.80 6.35 -2.13
CA GLN A 93 -2.71 5.43 -2.40
C GLN A 93 -1.93 5.80 -3.68
N ILE A 94 -2.60 6.32 -4.70
CA ILE A 94 -1.93 6.81 -5.91
C ILE A 94 -1.09 8.06 -5.61
N ILE A 95 -1.60 8.99 -4.79
CA ILE A 95 -0.83 10.16 -4.32
C ILE A 95 0.43 9.70 -3.57
N LEU A 96 0.26 8.79 -2.59
CA LEU A 96 1.37 8.22 -1.84
C LEU A 96 2.39 7.51 -2.74
N TYR A 97 1.93 6.75 -3.73
CA TYR A 97 2.81 6.06 -4.68
C TYR A 97 3.71 7.04 -5.45
N HIS A 98 3.16 8.14 -5.97
CA HIS A 98 3.95 9.13 -6.71
C HIS A 98 4.99 9.83 -5.84
N GLU A 99 4.62 10.16 -4.60
CA GLU A 99 5.56 10.76 -3.65
C GLU A 99 6.68 9.78 -3.27
N LEU A 100 6.34 8.51 -2.98
CA LEU A 100 7.33 7.48 -2.72
C LEU A 100 8.22 7.22 -3.93
N LEU A 101 7.67 7.24 -5.15
CA LEU A 101 8.45 7.09 -6.38
C LEU A 101 9.49 8.21 -6.52
N LYS A 102 9.11 9.46 -6.24
CA LYS A 102 10.04 10.59 -6.22
C LYS A 102 11.14 10.40 -5.18
N ARG A 103 10.78 9.94 -3.97
CA ARG A 103 11.72 9.71 -2.87
C ARG A 103 12.71 8.59 -3.16
N VAL A 104 12.25 7.45 -3.68
CA VAL A 104 13.16 6.33 -4.00
C VAL A 104 14.12 6.68 -5.12
N LYS A 105 13.73 7.56 -6.05
CA LYS A 105 14.63 8.13 -7.06
C LYS A 105 15.68 9.03 -6.42
N ASN A 106 15.27 9.98 -5.60
CA ASN A 106 16.19 10.89 -4.90
C ASN A 106 17.16 10.17 -3.95
N LEU A 107 16.78 8.99 -3.46
CA LEU A 107 17.60 8.17 -2.58
C LEU A 107 18.48 7.15 -3.32
N ASP A 108 18.36 7.06 -4.65
CA ASP A 108 19.01 6.06 -5.51
C ASP A 108 18.70 4.61 -5.11
N ILE A 109 17.44 4.34 -4.72
CA ILE A 109 16.96 3.01 -4.31
C ILE A 109 15.79 2.50 -5.15
N GLU A 110 15.49 3.14 -6.28
CA GLU A 110 14.37 2.79 -7.17
C GLU A 110 14.42 1.31 -7.58
N VAL A 111 15.59 0.81 -8.00
CA VAL A 111 15.74 -0.58 -8.50
C VAL A 111 15.35 -1.64 -7.46
N PHE A 112 15.51 -1.33 -6.17
CA PHE A 112 15.15 -2.22 -5.06
C PHE A 112 13.69 -2.08 -4.62
N SER A 113 13.06 -0.96 -4.96
CA SER A 113 11.80 -0.50 -4.37
C SER A 113 10.62 -0.61 -5.34
N LEU A 114 10.86 -0.47 -6.64
CA LEU A 114 9.81 -0.27 -7.64
C LEU A 114 8.80 -1.42 -7.67
N GLU A 115 9.28 -2.65 -7.64
CA GLU A 115 8.42 -3.83 -7.62
C GLU A 115 7.51 -3.89 -6.37
N ARG A 116 8.03 -3.43 -5.22
CA ARG A 116 7.27 -3.39 -3.96
C ARG A 116 6.21 -2.29 -3.96
N LEU A 117 6.56 -1.12 -4.50
CA LEU A 117 5.61 -0.03 -4.71
C LEU A 117 4.46 -0.48 -5.63
N TYR A 118 4.76 -1.19 -6.72
CA TYR A 118 3.76 -1.79 -7.59
C TYR A 118 2.87 -2.79 -6.83
N ALA A 119 3.48 -3.71 -6.07
CA ALA A 119 2.74 -4.71 -5.32
C ALA A 119 1.73 -4.07 -4.34
N THR A 120 2.12 -2.98 -3.67
CA THR A 120 1.26 -2.22 -2.76
C THR A 120 0.10 -1.57 -3.49
N VAL A 121 0.34 -0.84 -4.59
CA VAL A 121 -0.75 -0.23 -5.38
C VAL A 121 -1.74 -1.28 -5.86
N LEU A 122 -1.25 -2.42 -6.37
CA LEU A 122 -2.10 -3.51 -6.85
C LEU A 122 -2.91 -4.16 -5.71
N ALA A 123 -2.30 -4.34 -4.53
CA ALA A 123 -3.00 -4.87 -3.36
C ALA A 123 -4.14 -3.93 -2.91
N ILE A 124 -3.86 -2.63 -2.83
CA ILE A 124 -4.87 -1.63 -2.45
C ILE A 124 -5.96 -1.49 -3.50
N ALA A 125 -5.64 -1.56 -4.80
CA ALA A 125 -6.65 -1.57 -5.86
C ALA A 125 -7.63 -2.75 -5.71
N ARG A 126 -7.09 -3.97 -5.53
CA ARG A 126 -7.92 -5.17 -5.32
C ARG A 126 -8.77 -5.05 -4.05
N TYR A 127 -8.19 -4.54 -2.97
CA TYR A 127 -8.89 -4.36 -1.70
C TYR A 127 -10.00 -3.31 -1.80
N SER A 128 -9.74 -2.18 -2.47
CA SER A 128 -10.72 -1.11 -2.67
C SER A 128 -11.91 -1.61 -3.50
N ILE A 129 -11.67 -2.34 -4.60
CA ILE A 129 -12.74 -2.98 -5.39
C ILE A 129 -13.53 -4.00 -4.54
N LYS A 130 -12.86 -4.78 -3.69
CA LYS A 130 -13.53 -5.72 -2.77
C LYS A 130 -14.45 -4.98 -1.79
N LEU A 131 -14.01 -3.83 -1.27
CA LEU A 131 -14.80 -2.98 -0.38
C LEU A 131 -16.01 -2.36 -1.09
N GLU A 132 -15.84 -1.83 -2.31
CA GLU A 132 -16.97 -1.32 -3.10
C GLU A 132 -18.08 -2.37 -3.24
N VAL A 133 -17.70 -3.62 -3.49
CA VAL A 133 -18.66 -4.73 -3.60
C VAL A 133 -19.22 -5.15 -2.23
N LYS A 134 -18.42 -5.10 -1.16
CA LYS A 134 -18.86 -5.43 0.20
C LYS A 134 -19.96 -4.46 0.67
N PHE A 135 -19.81 -3.18 0.37
CA PHE A 135 -20.70 -2.10 0.78
C PHE A 135 -21.73 -1.71 -0.30
N GLU A 136 -21.86 -2.49 -1.38
CA GLU A 136 -22.80 -2.22 -2.49
C GLU A 136 -24.25 -2.04 -2.01
N LYS A 137 -24.69 -2.82 -1.01
CA LYS A 137 -26.05 -2.69 -0.44
C LYS A 137 -26.29 -1.33 0.23
N GLN A 138 -25.24 -0.73 0.80
CA GLN A 138 -25.33 0.56 1.48
C GLN A 138 -25.16 1.73 0.51
N ASN A 139 -24.21 1.63 -0.42
CA ASN A 139 -23.83 2.75 -1.28
C ASN A 139 -24.60 2.78 -2.62
N GLY A 140 -25.27 1.69 -2.98
CA GLY A 140 -26.00 1.56 -4.24
C GLY A 140 -25.17 0.96 -5.36
N LYS A 141 -25.85 0.23 -6.26
CA LYS A 141 -25.23 -0.53 -7.34
C LYS A 141 -24.50 0.35 -8.36
N GLU A 142 -25.14 1.43 -8.79
CA GLU A 142 -24.59 2.35 -9.81
C GLU A 142 -23.34 3.05 -9.30
N PHE A 143 -23.38 3.54 -8.06
CA PHE A 143 -22.23 4.13 -7.39
C PHE A 143 -21.05 3.16 -7.30
N CYS A 144 -21.29 1.94 -6.82
CA CYS A 144 -20.29 0.87 -6.75
C CYS A 144 -19.67 0.57 -8.14
N GLU A 145 -20.49 0.49 -9.20
CA GLU A 145 -19.99 0.29 -10.58
C GLU A 145 -19.15 1.48 -11.07
N GLY A 146 -19.56 2.71 -10.77
CA GLY A 146 -18.80 3.93 -11.04
C GLY A 146 -17.44 3.94 -10.35
N GLN A 147 -17.38 3.60 -9.06
CA GLN A 147 -16.12 3.54 -8.30
C GLN A 147 -15.17 2.46 -8.83
N ILE A 148 -15.66 1.26 -9.11
CA ILE A 148 -14.84 0.19 -9.69
C ILE A 148 -14.32 0.60 -11.06
N LYS A 149 -15.15 1.26 -11.88
CA LYS A 149 -14.75 1.79 -13.18
C LYS A 149 -13.63 2.82 -13.04
N ASN A 150 -13.78 3.80 -12.14
CA ASN A 150 -12.77 4.83 -11.87
C ASN A 150 -11.42 4.21 -11.47
N ILE A 151 -11.42 3.22 -10.59
CA ILE A 151 -10.21 2.49 -10.20
C ILE A 151 -9.58 1.80 -11.43
N CYS A 152 -10.38 1.06 -12.21
CA CYS A 152 -9.88 0.34 -13.39
C CYS A 152 -9.40 1.28 -14.51
N GLU A 153 -9.91 2.50 -14.60
CA GLU A 153 -9.52 3.47 -15.62
C GLU A 153 -8.33 4.34 -15.22
N ASN A 154 -7.90 4.29 -13.96
CA ASN A 154 -6.74 5.02 -13.46
C ASN A 154 -5.47 4.69 -14.27
N SER A 155 -4.86 5.71 -14.86
CA SER A 155 -3.72 5.56 -15.78
C SER A 155 -2.48 4.98 -15.10
N THR A 156 -2.18 5.40 -13.86
CA THR A 156 -1.06 4.88 -13.07
C THR A 156 -1.25 3.40 -12.78
N LEU A 157 -2.45 2.96 -12.39
CA LEU A 157 -2.73 1.54 -12.17
C LEU A 157 -2.57 0.72 -13.45
N GLN A 158 -3.07 1.22 -14.58
CA GLN A 158 -2.96 0.56 -15.87
C GLN A 158 -1.50 0.42 -16.34
N GLU A 159 -0.68 1.43 -16.07
CA GLU A 159 0.77 1.37 -16.34
C GLU A 159 1.47 0.33 -15.46
N ILE A 160 1.17 0.34 -14.15
CA ILE A 160 1.73 -0.62 -13.20
C ILE A 160 1.36 -2.05 -13.59
N LEU A 161 0.09 -2.31 -13.95
CA LEU A 161 -0.37 -3.63 -14.37
C LEU A 161 0.37 -4.18 -15.60
N LYS A 162 0.84 -3.30 -16.49
CA LYS A 162 1.61 -3.69 -17.69
C LYS A 162 3.08 -3.93 -17.39
N LYS A 163 3.65 -3.24 -16.40
CA LYS A 163 5.08 -3.30 -16.05
C LYS A 163 5.40 -4.33 -14.96
N GLN A 164 4.42 -4.68 -14.14
CA GLN A 164 4.62 -5.54 -12.99
C GLN A 164 4.95 -6.99 -13.39
N ASP A 165 5.96 -7.58 -12.76
CA ASP A 165 6.31 -8.99 -12.99
C ASP A 165 5.26 -9.92 -12.37
N SER A 166 4.41 -10.51 -13.22
CA SER A 166 3.36 -11.42 -12.76
C SER A 166 3.87 -12.66 -12.00
N SER A 167 5.16 -13.02 -12.10
CA SER A 167 5.75 -14.15 -11.39
C SER A 167 5.74 -13.97 -9.87
N THR A 168 5.77 -12.71 -9.40
CA THR A 168 5.86 -12.37 -7.98
C THR A 168 4.51 -12.19 -7.29
N VAL A 169 3.42 -12.44 -8.02
CA VAL A 169 2.04 -12.33 -7.54
C VAL A 169 1.36 -13.69 -7.51
N ARG A 170 0.67 -13.98 -6.40
CA ARG A 170 -0.13 -15.19 -6.22
C ARG A 170 -1.15 -15.35 -7.35
N LEU A 171 -1.36 -16.59 -7.82
CA LEU A 171 -2.23 -16.91 -8.95
C LEU A 171 -3.62 -16.26 -8.86
N GLN A 172 -4.27 -16.35 -7.69
CA GLN A 172 -5.59 -15.73 -7.48
C GLN A 172 -5.58 -14.20 -7.67
N SER A 173 -4.49 -13.53 -7.26
CA SER A 173 -4.33 -12.09 -7.46
C SER A 173 -4.01 -11.75 -8.90
N ARG A 174 -3.30 -12.61 -9.64
CA ARG A 174 -3.04 -12.44 -11.08
C ARG A 174 -4.33 -12.44 -11.89
N ILE A 175 -5.27 -13.32 -11.58
CA ILE A 175 -6.58 -13.37 -12.24
C ILE A 175 -7.30 -12.03 -12.04
N VAL A 176 -7.37 -11.54 -10.81
CA VAL A 176 -8.01 -10.25 -10.51
C VAL A 176 -7.29 -9.11 -11.24
N ASN A 177 -5.96 -9.07 -11.22
CA ASN A 177 -5.18 -8.06 -11.94
C ASN A 177 -5.48 -8.07 -13.45
N GLY A 178 -5.61 -9.26 -14.06
CA GLY A 178 -6.00 -9.38 -15.47
C GLY A 178 -7.40 -8.84 -15.76
N LEU A 179 -8.35 -9.05 -14.84
CA LEU A 179 -9.69 -8.47 -14.95
C LEU A 179 -9.69 -6.94 -14.81
N ILE A 180 -8.85 -6.38 -13.92
CA ILE A 180 -8.66 -4.93 -13.79
C ILE A 180 -8.03 -4.35 -15.06
N LEU A 181 -6.97 -4.99 -15.58
CA LEU A 181 -6.29 -4.59 -16.81
C LEU A 181 -7.26 -4.58 -18.00
N GLY A 182 -8.09 -5.61 -18.13
CA GLY A 182 -9.13 -5.70 -19.15
C GLY A 182 -10.41 -4.92 -18.84
N LYS A 183 -10.46 -4.16 -17.74
CA LYS A 183 -11.61 -3.37 -17.28
C LYS A 183 -12.93 -4.18 -17.23
N ARG A 184 -12.85 -5.45 -16.82
CA ARG A 184 -13.98 -6.40 -16.80
C ARG A 184 -14.82 -6.25 -15.53
N ILE A 185 -15.51 -5.12 -15.40
CA ILE A 185 -16.24 -4.71 -14.18
C ILE A 185 -17.22 -5.77 -13.69
N SER A 186 -18.06 -6.33 -14.58
CA SER A 186 -19.05 -7.35 -14.19
C SER A 186 -18.41 -8.61 -13.60
N LEU A 187 -17.30 -9.07 -14.19
CA LEU A 187 -16.54 -10.23 -13.70
C LEU A 187 -15.84 -9.92 -12.37
N LEU A 188 -15.27 -8.72 -12.22
CA LEU A 188 -14.71 -8.26 -10.95
C LEU A 188 -15.74 -8.31 -9.83
N LYS A 189 -16.97 -7.84 -10.07
CA LYS A 189 -18.05 -7.89 -9.09
C LYS A 189 -18.39 -9.31 -8.67
N ILE A 190 -18.49 -10.24 -9.62
CA ILE A 190 -18.75 -11.65 -9.33
C ILE A 190 -17.65 -12.25 -8.45
N VAL A 191 -16.38 -12.05 -8.85
CA VAL A 191 -15.22 -12.53 -8.09
C VAL A 191 -15.20 -11.94 -6.69
N MET A 192 -15.41 -10.63 -6.53
CA MET A 192 -15.39 -9.99 -5.21
C MET A 192 -16.57 -10.38 -4.32
N ARG A 193 -17.76 -10.65 -4.87
CA ARG A 193 -18.90 -11.19 -4.11
C ARG A 193 -18.57 -12.55 -3.52
N LEU A 194 -17.95 -13.44 -4.29
CA LEU A 194 -17.50 -14.75 -3.80
C LEU A 194 -16.45 -14.58 -2.69
N LYS A 195 -15.44 -13.75 -2.93
CA LYS A 195 -14.40 -13.43 -1.94
C LYS A 195 -14.98 -12.90 -0.62
N ASN A 196 -15.93 -11.96 -0.69
CA ASN A 196 -16.63 -11.43 0.48
C ASN A 196 -17.46 -12.51 1.20
N LYS A 197 -18.14 -13.40 0.46
CA LYS A 197 -18.92 -14.51 1.05
C LYS A 197 -18.06 -15.49 1.84
N PHE A 198 -16.83 -15.75 1.40
CA PHE A 198 -15.90 -16.69 2.04
C PHE A 198 -14.89 -16.03 2.99
N GLY A 199 -14.93 -14.70 3.15
CA GLY A 199 -13.97 -13.98 3.99
C GLY A 199 -12.53 -13.93 3.45
N VAL A 200 -12.32 -14.19 2.14
CA VAL A 200 -11.00 -14.28 1.48
C VAL A 200 -10.68 -13.06 0.63
#